data_AF-A0A7S3V8N8-F1
#
_entry.id   AF-A0A7S3V8N8-F1
#
_cell.length_a   1.000
_cell.length_b   1.000
_cell.length_c   1.000
_cell.angle_alpha   90.00
_cell.angle_beta   90.00
_cell.angle_gamma   90.00
#
_symmetry.space_group_name_H-M   'P 1'
#
loop_
_entity.id
_entity.type
_entity.pdbx_description
1 polymer ?
#
loop_
_entity_poly.entity_id
_entity_poly.type
_entity_poly.pdbx_seq_one_letter_code
_entity_poly.pdbx_strand_id
1 'polypeptide(L)'
;WRDLRVFDEIHWYSWFIDYYMEAGLMRDMFSHNLTVPGQWKMAILPNYFTKFEMRYGRFVEPGETVPPSYDPMCETLLEGCYPVLVIDPAKLVDPDYGPVEARKLAELVNGTLGFTGLDD
;
A
#
# COMPACT_ATOMS: atom_id res chain seq x y z
N TRP A 1 8.16 -26.63 0.27
CA TRP A 1 7.51 -26.11 1.50
C TRP A 1 8.17 -24.82 1.97
N ARG A 2 9.50 -24.74 2.04
CA ARG A 2 10.23 -23.51 2.39
C ARG A 2 9.96 -22.37 1.41
N ASP A 3 10.14 -22.61 0.11
CA ASP A 3 10.04 -21.53 -0.90
C ASP A 3 8.61 -20.98 -1.00
N LEU A 4 7.59 -21.83 -0.87
CA LEU A 4 6.19 -21.41 -0.82
C LEU A 4 5.90 -20.50 0.40
N ARG A 5 6.51 -20.77 1.56
CA ARG A 5 6.39 -19.89 2.73
C ARG A 5 7.06 -18.54 2.48
N VAL A 6 8.20 -18.53 1.81
CA VAL A 6 8.90 -17.28 1.45
C VAL A 6 8.05 -16.45 0.49
N PHE A 7 7.44 -17.06 -0.54
CA PHE A 7 6.54 -16.34 -1.44
C PHE A 7 5.30 -15.80 -0.72
N ASP A 8 4.75 -16.56 0.21
CA ASP A 8 3.62 -16.12 1.03
C ASP A 8 3.98 -14.92 1.92
N GLU A 9 5.17 -14.94 2.54
CA GLU A 9 5.66 -13.81 3.33
C GLU A 9 5.90 -12.57 2.46
N ILE A 10 6.56 -12.72 1.30
CA ILE A 10 6.79 -11.61 0.36
C ILE A 10 5.47 -10.98 -0.07
N HIS A 11 4.46 -11.79 -0.41
CA HIS A 11 3.14 -11.31 -0.80
C HIS A 11 2.44 -10.55 0.35
N TRP A 12 2.61 -11.02 1.59
CA TRP A 12 2.05 -10.34 2.77
C TRP A 12 2.71 -8.98 3.01
N TYR A 13 4.04 -8.90 2.91
CA TYR A 13 4.78 -7.66 3.09
C TYR A 13 4.58 -6.68 1.92
N SER A 14 4.41 -7.15 0.68
CA SER A 14 4.11 -6.27 -0.45
C SER A 14 2.78 -5.56 -0.26
N TRP A 15 1.76 -6.25 0.26
CA TRP A 15 0.47 -5.63 0.56
C TRP A 15 0.58 -4.55 1.64
N PHE A 16 1.38 -4.78 2.69
CA PHE A 16 1.61 -3.78 3.72
C PHE A 16 2.23 -2.50 3.14
N ILE A 17 3.20 -2.63 2.22
CA ILE A 17 3.80 -1.48 1.53
C ILE A 17 2.73 -0.73 0.73
N ASP A 18 1.98 -1.46 -0.08
CA ASP A 18 0.95 -0.87 -0.93
C ASP A 18 -0.12 -0.11 -0.13
N TYR A 19 -0.53 -0.68 1.00
CA TYR A 19 -1.50 -0.08 1.92
C TYR A 19 -1.08 1.34 2.36
N TYR A 20 0.19 1.52 2.74
CA TYR A 20 0.71 2.84 3.11
C TYR A 20 0.97 3.73 1.91
N MET A 21 1.35 3.17 0.75
CA MET A 21 1.53 3.96 -0.47
C MET A 21 0.21 4.54 -1.00
N GLU A 22 -0.92 3.92 -0.67
CA GLU A 22 -2.27 4.32 -1.12
C GLU A 22 -3.12 4.98 -0.04
N ALA A 23 -2.49 5.68 0.91
CA ALA A 23 -3.22 6.43 1.93
C ALA A 23 -4.15 5.57 2.81
N GLY A 24 -3.84 4.28 2.98
CA GLY A 24 -4.66 3.33 3.74
C GLY A 24 -5.89 2.81 2.99
N LEU A 25 -5.86 2.79 1.64
CA LEU A 25 -6.94 2.22 0.84
C LEU A 25 -7.18 0.74 1.18
N MET A 26 -8.42 0.42 1.53
CA MET A 26 -8.84 -0.94 1.86
C MET A 26 -9.17 -1.72 0.58
N ARG A 27 -8.21 -2.50 0.11
CA ARG A 27 -8.35 -3.42 -1.02
C ARG A 27 -8.12 -4.87 -0.61
N ASP A 28 -8.62 -5.78 -1.43
CA ASP A 28 -8.31 -7.20 -1.29
C ASP A 28 -6.83 -7.44 -1.53
N MET A 29 -6.19 -8.12 -0.60
CA MET A 29 -4.77 -8.38 -0.63
C MET A 29 -4.35 -9.36 -1.74
N PHE A 30 -5.24 -10.27 -2.16
CA PHE A 30 -4.89 -11.29 -3.15
C PHE A 30 -5.13 -10.85 -4.59
N SER A 31 -6.21 -10.12 -4.85
CA SER A 31 -6.63 -9.68 -6.18
C SER A 31 -6.37 -8.20 -6.45
N HIS A 32 -6.00 -7.42 -5.42
CA HIS A 32 -5.82 -5.96 -5.49
C HIS A 32 -7.08 -5.17 -5.90
N ASN A 33 -8.25 -5.81 -5.93
CA ASN A 33 -9.53 -5.16 -6.22
C ASN A 33 -10.07 -4.41 -4.99
N LEU A 34 -10.85 -3.36 -5.23
CA LEU A 34 -11.58 -2.65 -4.17
C LEU A 34 -12.54 -3.61 -3.46
N THR A 35 -12.49 -3.61 -2.13
CA THR A 35 -13.29 -4.50 -1.31
C THR A 35 -13.95 -3.80 -0.13
N VAL A 36 -14.83 -4.52 0.56
CA VAL A 36 -15.54 -4.04 1.73
C VAL A 36 -14.62 -4.00 2.97
N PRO A 37 -14.80 -3.01 3.87
CA PRO A 37 -14.00 -2.88 5.09
C PRO A 37 -13.98 -4.13 5.99
N GLY A 38 -15.06 -4.94 5.94
CA GLY A 38 -15.16 -6.18 6.70
C GLY A 38 -14.11 -7.21 6.32
N GLN A 39 -13.77 -7.32 5.03
CA GLN A 39 -12.72 -8.22 4.57
C GLN A 39 -11.35 -7.79 5.09
N TRP A 40 -11.08 -6.48 5.11
CA TRP A 40 -9.83 -5.91 5.61
C TRP A 40 -9.59 -6.24 7.09
N LYS A 41 -10.63 -6.21 7.92
CA LYS A 41 -10.55 -6.61 9.34
C LYS A 41 -10.14 -8.07 9.54
N MET A 42 -10.37 -8.93 8.55
CA MET A 42 -9.90 -10.32 8.61
C MET A 42 -8.43 -10.43 8.20
N ALA A 43 -7.97 -9.61 7.25
CA ALA A 43 -6.58 -9.58 6.81
C ALA A 43 -5.62 -9.20 7.96
N ILE A 44 -6.01 -8.28 8.84
CA ILE A 44 -5.23 -7.90 10.03
C ILE A 44 -5.20 -8.98 11.13
N LEU A 45 -5.98 -10.06 10.98
CA LEU A 45 -6.04 -11.21 11.91
C LEU A 45 -5.58 -12.51 11.20
N PRO A 46 -4.32 -12.59 10.75
CA PRO A 46 -3.83 -13.69 9.89
C PRO A 46 -3.83 -15.06 10.58
N ASN A 47 -3.86 -15.10 11.92
CA ASN A 47 -3.89 -16.34 12.69
C ASN A 47 -5.31 -16.90 12.87
N TYR A 48 -6.34 -16.12 12.56
CA TYR A 48 -7.74 -16.50 12.80
C TYR A 48 -8.44 -16.97 11.52
N PHE A 49 -8.12 -16.36 10.38
CA PHE A 49 -8.79 -16.65 9.11
C PHE A 49 -7.85 -17.31 8.12
N THR A 50 -8.35 -18.33 7.44
CA THR A 50 -7.63 -18.95 6.32
C THR A 50 -7.70 -18.08 5.07
N LYS A 51 -6.73 -18.22 4.17
CA LYS A 51 -6.73 -17.50 2.87
C LYS A 51 -7.99 -17.77 2.05
N PHE A 52 -8.57 -18.97 2.17
CA PHE A 52 -9.81 -19.31 1.48
C PHE A 52 -11.00 -18.50 1.99
N GLU A 53 -11.06 -18.30 3.31
CA GLU A 53 -12.12 -17.52 3.94
C GLU A 53 -12.04 -16.02 3.62
N MET A 54 -10.84 -15.55 3.30
CA MET A 54 -10.53 -14.17 2.91
C MET A 54 -10.56 -13.94 1.40
N ARG A 55 -11.14 -14.85 0.59
CA ARG A 55 -11.21 -14.63 -0.87
C ARG A 55 -12.18 -13.52 -1.23
N TYR A 56 -11.78 -12.67 -2.17
CA TYR A 56 -12.58 -11.56 -2.70
C TYR A 56 -14.03 -11.91 -3.03
N GLY A 57 -14.26 -12.98 -3.81
CA GLY A 57 -15.60 -13.38 -4.26
C GLY A 57 -16.54 -13.89 -3.15
N ARG A 58 -16.09 -13.90 -1.88
CA ARG A 58 -16.97 -14.12 -0.73
C ARG A 58 -17.58 -12.82 -0.20
N PHE A 59 -16.95 -11.69 -0.50
CA PHE A 59 -17.29 -10.37 0.04
C PHE A 59 -17.91 -9.45 -0.98
N VAL A 60 -17.54 -9.63 -2.25
CA VAL A 60 -18.00 -8.81 -3.36
C VAL A 60 -18.56 -9.74 -4.42
N GLU A 61 -19.82 -9.50 -4.79
CA GLU A 61 -20.48 -10.27 -5.83
C GLU A 61 -19.93 -9.88 -7.22
N PRO A 62 -19.90 -10.80 -8.19
CA PRO A 62 -19.47 -10.48 -9.55
C PRO A 62 -20.28 -9.32 -10.16
N GLY A 63 -19.61 -8.22 -10.52
CA GLY A 63 -20.22 -7.03 -11.12
C GLY A 63 -20.69 -5.98 -10.11
N GLU A 64 -20.53 -6.24 -8.81
CA GLU A 64 -20.76 -5.23 -7.78
C GLU A 64 -19.69 -4.13 -7.85
N THR A 65 -20.12 -2.87 -7.84
CA THR A 65 -19.22 -1.72 -7.80
C THR A 65 -19.00 -1.34 -6.34
N VAL A 66 -17.80 -1.62 -5.82
CA VAL A 66 -17.42 -1.27 -4.46
C VAL A 66 -16.78 0.12 -4.45
N PRO A 67 -17.32 1.09 -3.68
CA PRO A 67 -16.69 2.39 -3.55
C PRO A 67 -15.36 2.27 -2.79
N PRO A 68 -14.36 3.12 -3.09
CA PRO A 68 -13.12 3.14 -2.35
C PRO A 68 -13.40 3.48 -0.88
N SER A 69 -12.78 2.72 0.02
CA SER A 69 -12.87 2.94 1.47
C SER A 69 -11.47 2.91 2.08
N TYR A 70 -11.24 3.75 3.09
CA TYR A 70 -9.93 3.95 3.71
C TYR A 70 -9.97 3.53 5.18
N ASP A 71 -8.84 3.08 5.74
CA ASP A 71 -8.75 2.72 7.16
C ASP A 71 -9.09 3.93 8.04
N PRO A 72 -10.08 3.84 8.95
CA PRO A 72 -10.39 4.90 9.91
C PRO A 72 -9.19 5.28 10.80
N MET A 73 -8.21 4.40 11.00
CA MET A 73 -6.98 4.75 11.72
C MET A 73 -6.22 5.87 11.02
N CYS A 74 -6.32 5.98 9.69
CA CYS A 74 -5.71 7.08 8.95
C CYS A 74 -6.30 8.44 9.29
N GLU A 75 -7.57 8.53 9.68
CA GLU A 75 -8.18 9.79 10.12
C GLU A 75 -7.64 10.23 11.48
N THR A 76 -7.17 9.29 12.30
CA THR A 76 -6.61 9.57 13.63
C THR A 76 -5.12 9.90 13.61
N LEU A 77 -4.44 9.62 12.50
CA LEU A 77 -3.04 9.93 12.32
C LEU A 77 -2.89 11.37 11.83
N LEU A 78 -2.31 12.22 12.68
CA LEU A 78 -2.03 13.63 12.35
C LEU A 78 -1.07 13.77 11.14
N GLU A 79 -0.18 12.79 10.95
CA GLU A 79 0.77 12.68 9.84
C GLU A 79 1.00 11.19 9.50
N GLY A 80 1.31 10.87 8.24
CA GLY A 80 1.92 9.57 7.87
C GLY A 80 1.00 8.46 7.36
N CYS A 81 -0.26 8.72 7.00
CA CYS A 81 -1.03 7.71 6.27
C CYS A 81 -0.73 7.65 4.77
N TYR A 82 -0.13 8.69 4.21
CA TYR A 82 0.33 8.74 2.82
C TYR A 82 1.86 8.65 2.78
N PRO A 83 2.45 8.18 1.66
CA PRO A 83 3.89 8.18 1.51
C PRO A 83 4.38 9.63 1.50
N VAL A 84 5.28 9.96 2.43
CA VAL A 84 5.89 11.31 2.52
C VAL A 84 6.67 11.63 1.23
N LEU A 85 7.24 10.61 0.61
CA LEU A 85 8.01 10.72 -0.63
C LEU A 85 7.98 9.38 -1.39
N VAL A 86 7.61 9.41 -2.67
CA VAL A 86 7.68 8.24 -3.55
C VAL A 86 8.89 8.37 -4.46
N ILE A 87 9.77 7.39 -4.36
CA ILE A 87 10.99 7.26 -5.18
C ILE A 87 10.81 6.08 -6.13
N ASP A 88 11.03 6.31 -7.41
CA ASP A 88 11.02 5.25 -8.41
C ASP A 88 12.46 4.78 -8.70
N PRO A 89 12.87 3.59 -8.20
CA PRO A 89 14.21 3.08 -8.40
C PRO A 89 14.52 2.71 -9.85
N ALA A 90 13.52 2.48 -10.69
CA ALA A 90 13.74 2.24 -12.11
C ALA A 90 14.13 3.53 -12.84
N LYS A 91 13.63 4.68 -12.39
CA LYS A 91 13.96 6.00 -12.96
C LYS A 91 15.27 6.58 -12.43
N LEU A 92 15.82 6.04 -11.35
CA LEU A 92 17.11 6.46 -10.79
C LEU A 92 18.28 6.30 -11.76
N VAL A 93 18.23 5.29 -12.62
CA VAL A 93 19.26 5.02 -13.65
C VAL A 93 19.03 5.75 -14.96
N ASP A 94 17.87 6.39 -15.13
CA ASP A 94 17.55 7.17 -16.32
C ASP A 94 18.28 8.52 -16.27
N PRO A 95 19.01 8.95 -17.31
CA PRO A 95 19.75 10.21 -17.29
C PRO A 95 18.84 11.46 -17.22
N ASP A 96 17.60 11.37 -17.71
CA ASP A 96 16.66 12.49 -17.74
C ASP A 96 15.86 12.58 -16.42
N TYR A 97 15.47 11.44 -15.85
CA TYR A 97 14.65 11.39 -14.61
C TYR A 97 15.46 11.12 -13.34
N GLY A 98 16.63 10.50 -13.46
CA GLY A 98 17.49 10.09 -12.36
C GLY A 98 17.95 11.23 -11.46
N PRO A 99 18.33 12.41 -11.97
CA PRO A 99 18.67 13.55 -11.12
C PRO A 99 17.51 13.99 -10.20
N VAL A 100 16.27 13.88 -10.67
CA VAL A 100 15.07 14.24 -9.89
C VAL A 100 14.82 13.20 -8.79
N GLU A 101 14.88 11.90 -9.11
CA GLU A 101 14.71 10.83 -8.13
C GLU A 101 15.87 10.77 -7.11
N ALA A 102 17.10 11.03 -7.55
CA ALA A 102 18.26 11.12 -6.67
C ALA A 102 18.17 12.31 -5.70
N ARG A 103 17.59 13.44 -6.15
CA ARG A 103 17.34 14.60 -5.28
C ARG A 103 16.30 14.27 -4.19
N LYS A 104 15.21 13.60 -4.54
CA LYS A 104 14.24 13.08 -3.54
C LYS A 104 14.94 12.22 -2.49
N LEU A 105 15.85 11.34 -2.94
CA LEU A 105 16.62 10.47 -2.05
C LEU A 105 17.57 11.26 -1.14
N ALA A 106 18.24 12.28 -1.66
CA ALA A 106 19.12 13.16 -0.88
C ALA A 106 18.33 13.96 0.17
N GLU A 107 17.14 14.45 -0.18
CA GLU A 107 16.24 15.18 0.73
C GLU A 107 15.71 14.28 1.86
N LEU A 108 15.42 13.01 1.56
CA LEU A 108 15.05 12.00 2.55
C LEU A 108 16.19 11.74 3.55
N VAL A 109 17.43 11.63 3.05
CA VAL A 109 18.62 11.36 3.89
C VAL A 109 18.98 12.56 4.78
N ASN A 110 18.66 13.79 4.35
CA ASN A 110 18.99 15.02 5.09
C ASN A 110 18.00 15.38 6.21
N GLY A 111 16.95 14.58 6.42
CA GLY A 111 16.04 14.72 7.58
C GLY A 111 15.03 15.87 7.49
N THR A 112 14.77 16.42 6.30
CA THR A 112 13.74 17.45 6.09
C THR A 112 12.35 16.83 5.92
N LEU A 113 11.40 17.23 6.78
CA LEU A 113 9.98 16.89 6.67
C LEU A 113 9.36 17.60 5.46
N GLY A 114 8.93 16.82 4.46
CA GLY A 114 7.80 17.10 3.56
C GLY A 114 7.86 18.34 2.65
N PHE A 115 7.48 18.17 1.39
CA PHE A 115 7.41 19.23 0.37
C PHE A 115 6.48 20.38 0.80
N THR A 116 6.95 21.62 0.81
CA THR A 116 6.09 22.79 0.57
C THR A 116 6.17 23.10 -0.91
N GLY A 117 5.06 22.86 -1.61
CA GLY A 117 4.93 23.21 -3.01
C GLY A 117 5.31 24.66 -3.27
N LEU A 118 6.10 24.87 -4.31
CA LEU A 118 6.01 26.10 -5.07
C LEU A 118 5.39 25.73 -6.41
N ASP A 119 4.21 26.31 -6.57
CA ASP A 119 3.38 26.37 -7.76
C ASP A 119 4.20 26.63 -9.04
N ASP A 120 3.85 25.90 -10.09
CA ASP A 120 3.57 26.43 -11.43
C ASP A 120 2.51 25.54 -12.11
#